data_AF-A2G078-F1
#
_entry.id   AF-A2G078-F1
#
_cell.length_a   1.000
_cell.length_b   1.000
_cell.length_c   1.000
_cell.angle_alpha   90.00
_cell.angle_beta   90.00
_cell.angle_gamma   90.00
#
_symmetry.space_group_name_H-M   'P 1'
#
loop_
_entity.id
_entity.type
_entity.pdbx_description
1 polymer ?
#
loop_
_entity_poly.entity_id
_entity_poly.type
_entity_poly.pdbx_seq_one_letter_code
_entity_poly.pdbx_strand_id
1 'polypeptide(L)'
;MLSSPQKFAANVLLFNASARNSGNTVTILKAIKEGIESVGKTAEIVHLDKLKFSGCQGCLQCKRPNAPASCIIRDDATKYIDQLKNVDAFVIGSPVYFGNLTGPFYSFYQRALYCHFNYCAEKRSKLTRPVKTGLVYTCGAPQNAFENMYAPQFQHNKDYHEMVFKGKCQVLVNPFQLLAKDVSKLWIPSDPTELKKKWFAEHQEGVLKQAFDMGVSLASE
;
A
#
# COMPACT_ATOMS: atom_id res chain seq x y z
N MET A 1 23.47 -1.27 25.07
CA MET A 1 23.91 -1.09 23.68
C MET A 1 22.74 -1.43 22.76
N LEU A 2 22.08 -0.43 22.18
CA LEU A 2 21.07 -0.68 21.15
C LEU A 2 21.83 -0.94 19.85
N SER A 3 21.89 -2.20 19.42
CA SER A 3 22.41 -2.55 18.10
C SER A 3 21.73 -1.68 17.05
N SER A 4 22.50 -1.04 16.16
CA SER A 4 21.96 -0.31 15.02
C SER A 4 20.89 -1.16 14.33
N PRO A 5 19.69 -0.62 14.05
CA PRO A 5 18.65 -1.41 13.40
C PRO A 5 19.22 -1.94 12.08
N GLN A 6 19.25 -3.25 11.92
CA GLN A 6 19.70 -3.89 10.69
C GLN A 6 18.83 -3.31 9.55
N LYS A 7 19.44 -2.52 8.67
CA LYS A 7 18.75 -1.93 7.53
C LYS A 7 18.27 -3.09 6.66
N PHE A 8 17.00 -3.08 6.22
CA PHE A 8 16.53 -4.09 5.28
C PHE A 8 17.43 -4.08 4.04
N ALA A 9 17.67 -5.27 3.49
CA ALA A 9 18.40 -5.41 2.22
C ALA A 9 17.60 -4.83 1.04
N ALA A 10 16.27 -4.74 1.16
CA ALA A 10 15.37 -4.14 0.18
C ALA A 10 15.40 -2.60 0.24
N ASN A 11 15.56 -1.93 -0.90
CA ASN A 11 15.39 -0.49 -1.04
C ASN A 11 13.92 -0.06 -0.92
N VAL A 12 13.00 -0.88 -1.44
CA VAL A 12 11.56 -0.60 -1.50
C VAL A 12 10.75 -1.78 -0.97
N LEU A 13 9.72 -1.48 -0.16
CA LEU A 13 8.79 -2.48 0.36
C LEU A 13 7.43 -2.36 -0.33
N LEU A 14 6.86 -3.47 -0.78
CA LEU A 14 5.55 -3.53 -1.41
C LEU A 14 4.60 -4.40 -0.58
N PHE A 15 3.64 -3.78 0.10
CA PHE A 15 2.70 -4.47 0.97
C PHE A 15 1.45 -4.87 0.19
N ASN A 16 1.22 -6.18 0.08
CA ASN A 16 -0.03 -6.73 -0.45
C ASN A 16 -1.04 -6.90 0.69
N ALA A 17 -2.06 -6.04 0.73
CA ALA A 17 -3.18 -6.11 1.66
C ALA A 17 -4.37 -6.96 1.13
N SER A 18 -4.19 -7.64 0.00
CA SER A 18 -5.13 -8.66 -0.48
C SER A 18 -4.83 -10.01 0.15
N ALA A 19 -5.86 -10.74 0.59
CA ALA A 19 -5.72 -12.14 1.01
C ALA A 19 -5.38 -13.10 -0.15
N ARG A 20 -5.43 -12.62 -1.40
CA ARG A 20 -5.19 -13.43 -2.60
C ARG A 20 -3.80 -13.16 -3.15
N ASN A 21 -2.89 -14.10 -2.87
CA ASN A 21 -1.46 -13.98 -3.24
C ASN A 21 -1.16 -14.32 -4.71
N SER A 22 -2.19 -14.54 -5.51
CA SER A 22 -2.13 -14.70 -6.96
C SER A 22 -3.24 -13.91 -7.69
N GLY A 23 -3.77 -12.86 -7.06
CA GLY A 23 -4.85 -12.03 -7.58
C GLY A 23 -4.38 -10.70 -8.19
N ASN A 24 -5.32 -9.85 -8.59
CA ASN A 24 -5.04 -8.63 -9.36
C ASN A 24 -4.10 -7.66 -8.64
N THR A 25 -4.28 -7.45 -7.33
CA THR A 25 -3.45 -6.53 -6.53
C THR A 25 -1.99 -6.92 -6.56
N VAL A 26 -1.65 -8.19 -6.29
CA VAL A 26 -0.25 -8.64 -6.31
C VAL A 26 0.33 -8.65 -7.73
N THR A 27 -0.48 -8.89 -8.77
CA THR A 27 -0.02 -8.78 -10.16
C THR A 27 0.47 -7.36 -10.47
N ILE A 28 -0.25 -6.33 -10.02
CA ILE A 28 0.18 -4.93 -10.17
C ILE A 28 1.44 -4.67 -9.34
N LEU A 29 1.50 -5.14 -8.08
CA LEU A 29 2.70 -4.97 -7.25
C LEU A 29 3.93 -5.65 -7.85
N LYS A 30 3.78 -6.77 -8.55
CA LYS A 30 4.88 -7.42 -9.30
C LYS A 30 5.40 -6.54 -10.44
N ALA A 31 4.52 -5.91 -11.21
CA ALA A 31 4.95 -4.96 -12.24
C ALA A 31 5.67 -3.73 -11.64
N ILE A 32 5.20 -3.22 -10.50
CA ILE A 32 5.92 -2.16 -9.76
C ILE A 32 7.31 -2.65 -9.33
N LYS A 33 7.40 -3.88 -8.78
CA LYS A 33 8.67 -4.49 -8.40
C LYS A 33 9.63 -4.61 -9.59
N GLU A 34 9.15 -5.06 -10.74
CA GLU A 34 9.95 -5.14 -11.97
C GLU A 34 10.48 -3.76 -12.39
N GLY A 35 9.66 -2.71 -12.31
CA GLY A 35 10.09 -1.33 -12.56
C GLY A 35 11.19 -0.87 -11.60
N ILE A 36 11.06 -1.17 -10.31
CA ILE A 36 12.09 -0.86 -9.29
C ILE A 36 13.41 -1.58 -9.61
N GLU A 37 13.34 -2.87 -9.94
CA GLU A 37 14.51 -3.69 -10.22
C GLU A 37 15.20 -3.32 -11.53
N SER A 38 14.45 -2.79 -12.50
CA SER A 38 15.00 -2.33 -13.78
C SER A 38 16.01 -1.18 -13.66
N VAL A 39 15.96 -0.42 -12.57
CA VAL A 39 16.90 0.69 -12.27
C VAL A 39 17.92 0.34 -11.19
N GLY A 40 18.14 -0.95 -10.93
CA GLY A 40 19.19 -1.45 -10.04
C GLY A 40 18.88 -1.34 -8.54
N LYS A 41 17.63 -1.09 -8.15
CA LYS A 41 17.17 -1.10 -6.76
C LYS A 41 16.52 -2.44 -6.41
N THR A 42 16.54 -2.81 -5.13
CA THR A 42 15.92 -4.06 -4.66
C THR A 42 14.53 -3.81 -4.08
N ALA A 43 13.62 -4.76 -4.27
CA ALA A 43 12.25 -4.69 -3.78
C ALA A 43 11.75 -6.01 -3.18
N GLU A 44 10.99 -5.93 -2.08
CA GLU A 44 10.35 -7.09 -1.44
C GLU A 44 8.83 -6.92 -1.44
N ILE A 45 8.10 -7.96 -1.87
CA ILE A 45 6.64 -8.02 -1.70
C ILE A 45 6.32 -8.72 -0.37
N VAL A 46 5.65 -8.00 0.52
CA VAL A 46 5.22 -8.49 1.84
C VAL A 46 3.72 -8.76 1.81
N HIS A 47 3.33 -10.00 2.06
CA HIS A 47 1.93 -10.41 2.10
C HIS A 47 1.34 -10.20 3.50
N LEU A 48 0.51 -9.17 3.68
CA LEU A 48 -0.04 -8.85 5.00
C LEU A 48 -0.94 -9.97 5.53
N ASP A 49 -1.61 -10.75 4.68
CA ASP A 49 -2.43 -11.89 5.10
C ASP A 49 -1.63 -13.02 5.79
N LYS A 50 -0.30 -13.04 5.59
CA LYS A 50 0.60 -14.02 6.20
C LYS A 50 1.20 -13.56 7.53
N LEU A 51 1.00 -12.30 7.90
CA LEU A 51 1.51 -11.75 9.14
C LEU A 51 0.46 -11.90 10.24
N LYS A 52 0.89 -12.26 11.45
CA LYS A 52 0.08 -12.16 12.66
C LYS A 52 0.35 -10.80 13.30
N PHE A 53 -0.58 -9.87 13.14
CA PHE A 53 -0.43 -8.50 13.66
C PHE A 53 -1.78 -7.86 14.00
N SER A 54 -1.73 -6.86 14.87
CA SER A 54 -2.92 -6.07 15.25
C SER A 54 -2.93 -4.69 14.62
N GLY A 55 -4.11 -4.04 14.63
CA GLY A 55 -4.25 -2.61 14.35
C GLY A 55 -3.71 -1.72 15.47
N CYS A 56 -3.84 -0.39 15.29
CA CYS A 56 -3.41 0.58 16.28
C CYS A 56 -4.33 0.50 17.52
N GLN A 57 -3.75 0.35 18.71
CA GLN A 57 -4.50 0.29 19.96
C GLN A 57 -4.75 1.67 20.61
N GLY A 58 -4.29 2.76 19.98
CA GLY A 58 -4.45 4.11 20.54
C GLY A 58 -3.75 4.32 21.89
N CYS A 59 -2.76 3.51 22.25
CA CYS A 59 -2.12 3.55 23.58
C CYS A 59 -1.21 4.78 23.82
N LEU A 60 -1.02 5.63 22.81
CA LEU A 60 -0.23 6.88 22.85
C LEU A 60 1.25 6.72 23.26
N GLN A 61 1.79 5.50 23.35
CA GLN A 61 3.20 5.30 23.71
C GLN A 61 4.15 5.96 22.71
N CYS A 62 3.83 5.90 21.41
CA CYS A 62 4.56 6.61 20.37
C CYS A 62 4.39 8.13 20.44
N LYS A 63 3.58 8.69 21.34
CA LYS A 63 3.39 10.14 21.52
C LYS A 63 4.07 10.71 22.77
N ARG A 64 4.66 9.86 23.61
CA ARG A 64 5.41 10.32 24.79
C ARG A 64 6.56 11.25 24.38
N PRO A 65 6.98 12.18 25.27
CA PRO A 65 8.18 12.99 25.03
C PRO A 65 9.37 12.11 24.65
N ASN A 66 10.12 12.52 23.63
CA ASN A 66 11.28 11.79 23.10
C ASN A 66 11.00 10.38 22.55
N ALA A 67 9.73 9.98 22.40
CA ALA A 67 9.40 8.69 21.81
C ALA A 67 9.88 8.63 20.35
N PRO A 68 10.61 7.58 19.95
CA PRO A 68 11.06 7.41 18.57
C PRO A 68 9.88 7.29 17.60
N ALA A 69 10.18 7.46 16.31
CA ALA A 69 9.27 7.10 15.22
C ALA A 69 9.21 5.57 15.09
N SER A 70 8.46 4.93 15.99
CA SER A 70 8.27 3.48 16.06
C SER A 70 7.04 3.12 16.91
N CYS A 71 6.48 1.94 16.68
CA CYS A 71 5.37 1.42 17.49
C CYS A 71 5.88 0.61 18.70
N ILE A 72 5.18 0.68 19.84
CA ILE A 72 5.51 -0.16 21.01
C ILE A 72 5.00 -1.59 20.87
N ILE A 73 3.92 -1.80 20.10
CA ILE A 73 3.34 -3.13 19.85
C ILE A 73 4.37 -3.94 19.08
N ARG A 74 4.66 -5.16 19.54
CA ARG A 74 5.64 -6.09 18.95
C ARG A 74 4.92 -7.34 18.43
N ASP A 75 4.93 -7.47 17.11
CA ASP A 75 4.31 -8.53 16.31
C ASP A 75 4.95 -8.58 14.91
N ASP A 76 4.44 -9.43 14.02
CA ASP A 76 5.09 -9.71 12.72
C ASP A 76 5.22 -8.47 11.82
N ALA A 77 4.31 -7.49 11.95
CA ALA A 77 4.34 -6.24 11.17
C ALA A 77 5.39 -5.23 11.68
N THR A 78 5.86 -5.39 12.91
CA THR A 78 6.68 -4.40 13.62
C THR A 78 7.99 -4.10 12.92
N LYS A 79 8.69 -5.15 12.44
CA LYS A 79 9.96 -4.97 11.72
C LYS A 79 9.79 -4.08 10.49
N TYR A 80 8.67 -4.22 9.78
CA TYR A 80 8.38 -3.44 8.59
C TYR A 80 8.00 -2.00 8.94
N ILE A 81 7.09 -1.82 9.92
CA ILE A 81 6.65 -0.49 10.36
C ILE A 81 7.84 0.36 10.81
N ASP A 82 8.69 -0.17 11.68
CA ASP A 82 9.83 0.59 12.25
C ASP A 82 10.90 0.95 11.19
N GLN A 83 10.92 0.24 10.06
CA GLN A 83 11.87 0.43 8.97
C GLN A 83 11.34 1.31 7.83
N LEU A 84 10.07 1.71 7.85
CA LEU A 84 9.50 2.60 6.83
C LEU A 84 10.27 3.93 6.73
N LYS A 85 10.87 4.40 7.82
CA LYS A 85 11.73 5.61 7.84
C LYS A 85 13.10 5.41 7.17
N ASN A 86 13.50 4.17 6.92
CA ASN A 86 14.82 3.80 6.42
C ASN A 86 14.84 3.33 4.97
N VAL A 87 13.69 3.02 4.37
CA VAL A 87 13.54 2.64 2.96
C VAL A 87 13.47 3.85 2.03
N ASP A 88 13.82 3.65 0.76
CA ASP A 88 13.76 4.72 -0.25
C ASP A 88 12.28 5.04 -0.58
N ALA A 89 11.48 3.98 -0.70
CA ALA A 89 10.04 4.07 -0.89
C ALA A 89 9.29 2.88 -0.28
N PHE A 90 7.97 2.98 -0.19
CA PHE A 90 7.11 1.81 -0.01
C PHE A 90 5.76 1.96 -0.71
N VAL A 91 5.14 0.84 -1.06
CA VAL A 91 3.83 0.79 -1.73
C VAL A 91 2.88 -0.06 -0.89
N ILE A 92 1.62 0.34 -0.76
CA ILE A 92 0.57 -0.52 -0.19
C ILE A 92 -0.51 -0.73 -1.24
N GLY A 93 -0.72 -1.99 -1.64
CA GLY A 93 -1.79 -2.40 -2.54
C GLY A 93 -2.94 -3.03 -1.80
N SER A 94 -4.16 -2.61 -2.08
CA SER A 94 -5.38 -3.16 -1.48
C SER A 94 -6.50 -3.30 -2.51
N PRO A 95 -7.29 -4.38 -2.46
CA PRO A 95 -8.59 -4.37 -3.09
C PRO A 95 -9.57 -3.46 -2.33
N VAL A 96 -10.62 -3.02 -3.02
CA VAL A 96 -11.75 -2.30 -2.44
C VAL A 96 -12.85 -3.30 -2.10
N TYR A 97 -13.17 -3.44 -0.81
CA TYR A 97 -14.26 -4.25 -0.27
C TYR A 97 -15.25 -3.35 0.47
N PHE A 98 -16.54 -3.44 0.12
CA PHE A 98 -17.61 -2.62 0.70
C PHE A 98 -17.31 -1.11 0.65
N GLY A 99 -16.79 -0.65 -0.50
CA GLY A 99 -16.45 0.75 -0.73
C GLY A 99 -15.25 1.26 0.06
N ASN A 100 -14.48 0.36 0.67
CA ASN A 100 -13.34 0.70 1.52
C ASN A 100 -12.16 -0.26 1.32
N LEU A 101 -11.00 0.05 1.90
CA LEU A 101 -9.81 -0.80 1.86
C LEU A 101 -9.89 -1.94 2.87
N THR A 102 -9.05 -2.96 2.71
CA THR A 102 -9.17 -4.19 3.51
C THR A 102 -8.82 -3.98 5.00
N GLY A 103 -9.31 -4.87 5.87
CA GLY A 103 -8.94 -4.88 7.29
C GLY A 103 -7.42 -4.92 7.54
N PRO A 104 -6.65 -5.79 6.85
CA PRO A 104 -5.20 -5.79 6.91
C PRO A 104 -4.56 -4.46 6.47
N PHE A 105 -5.10 -3.80 5.43
CA PHE A 105 -4.66 -2.46 5.03
C PHE A 105 -4.77 -1.50 6.21
N TYR A 106 -5.96 -1.35 6.79
CA TYR A 106 -6.18 -0.39 7.88
C TYR A 106 -5.38 -0.71 9.14
N SER A 107 -5.27 -1.99 9.50
CA SER A 107 -4.50 -2.42 10.67
C SER A 107 -3.03 -2.02 10.54
N PHE A 108 -2.43 -2.22 9.37
CA PHE A 108 -1.04 -1.86 9.10
C PHE A 108 -0.90 -0.34 8.96
N TYR A 109 -1.74 0.26 8.11
CA TYR A 109 -1.73 1.67 7.75
C TYR A 109 -1.88 2.59 8.96
N GLN A 110 -2.84 2.32 9.84
CA GLN A 110 -3.04 3.13 11.05
C GLN A 110 -1.83 3.07 11.96
N ARG A 111 -1.22 1.90 12.19
CA ARG A 111 -0.02 1.81 13.02
C ARG A 111 1.16 2.52 12.37
N ALA A 112 1.36 2.31 11.07
CA ALA A 112 2.41 2.95 10.28
C ALA A 112 2.29 4.48 10.36
N LEU A 113 1.14 5.06 10.03
CA LEU A 113 0.94 6.50 10.12
C LEU A 113 1.09 7.01 11.56
N TYR A 114 0.39 6.37 12.51
CA TYR A 114 0.24 6.94 13.84
C TYR A 114 1.56 7.00 14.60
N CYS A 115 2.46 6.02 14.45
CA CYS A 115 3.77 6.08 15.11
C CYS A 115 4.78 7.02 14.43
N HIS A 116 4.55 7.41 13.18
CA HIS A 116 5.37 8.37 12.42
C HIS A 116 4.81 9.80 12.40
N PHE A 117 3.56 9.99 12.82
CA PHE A 117 2.86 11.27 12.90
C PHE A 117 3.16 12.06 14.20
N ASN A 118 2.96 13.38 14.17
CA ASN A 118 3.05 14.30 15.31
C ASN A 118 1.82 15.22 15.41
N TYR A 119 1.32 15.44 16.63
CA TYR A 119 0.30 16.45 16.94
C TYR A 119 0.92 17.86 17.12
N CYS A 120 1.89 18.22 16.28
CA CYS A 120 2.52 19.54 16.25
C CYS A 120 2.19 20.17 14.89
N ALA A 121 1.58 21.35 14.89
CA ALA A 121 1.11 22.01 13.68
C ALA A 121 2.27 22.33 12.74
N GLU A 122 3.40 22.77 13.29
CA GLU A 122 4.61 23.12 12.55
C GLU A 122 5.39 21.88 12.08
N LYS A 123 5.22 20.73 12.74
CA LYS A 123 5.96 19.50 12.46
C LYS A 123 5.07 18.26 12.59
N ARG A 124 4.27 18.00 11.54
CA ARG A 124 3.32 16.87 11.47
C ARG A 124 3.96 15.48 11.33
N SER A 125 5.26 15.40 11.05
CA SER A 125 6.02 14.15 10.86
C SER A 125 7.16 14.01 11.86
N LYS A 126 7.41 12.78 12.31
CA LYS A 126 8.57 12.37 13.10
C LYS A 126 9.78 11.98 12.25
N LEU A 127 9.61 11.84 10.92
CA LEU A 127 10.71 11.46 10.04
C LEU A 127 11.69 12.62 9.85
N THR A 128 12.97 12.26 9.80
CA THR A 128 14.06 13.21 9.54
C THR A 128 14.26 13.47 8.04
N ARG A 129 13.82 12.55 7.18
CA ARG A 129 13.89 12.65 5.71
C ARG A 129 12.57 12.25 5.05
N PRO A 130 12.29 12.71 3.83
CA PRO A 130 11.15 12.21 3.07
C PRO A 130 11.32 10.73 2.70
N VAL A 131 10.19 10.03 2.57
CA VAL A 131 10.06 8.67 2.03
C VAL A 131 8.97 8.71 0.96
N LYS A 132 9.30 8.31 -0.28
CA LYS A 132 8.34 8.26 -1.39
C LYS A 132 7.34 7.14 -1.13
N THR A 133 6.07 7.31 -1.50
CA THR A 133 5.05 6.28 -1.25
C THR A 133 4.18 5.99 -2.44
N GLY A 134 3.60 4.79 -2.46
CA GLY A 134 2.63 4.36 -3.46
C GLY A 134 1.38 3.76 -2.85
N LEU A 135 0.23 4.02 -3.46
CA LEU A 135 -1.04 3.41 -3.13
C LEU A 135 -1.61 2.75 -4.38
N VAL A 136 -1.93 1.46 -4.29
CA VAL A 136 -2.53 0.69 -5.39
C VAL A 136 -3.91 0.22 -4.98
N TYR A 137 -4.93 0.56 -5.76
CA TYR A 137 -6.30 0.17 -5.51
C TYR A 137 -6.85 -0.68 -6.64
N THR A 138 -7.38 -1.86 -6.30
CA THR A 138 -8.06 -2.73 -7.28
C THR A 138 -9.53 -2.90 -6.91
N CYS A 139 -10.44 -2.79 -7.87
CA CYS A 139 -11.87 -2.84 -7.58
C CYS A 139 -12.63 -3.63 -8.66
N GLY A 140 -13.73 -4.28 -8.28
CA GLY A 140 -14.66 -4.91 -9.22
C GLY A 140 -15.69 -3.94 -9.83
N ALA A 141 -15.85 -2.76 -9.25
CA ALA A 141 -16.76 -1.72 -9.72
C ALA A 141 -16.19 -1.01 -10.97
N PRO A 142 -17.05 -0.47 -11.85
CA PRO A 142 -16.62 0.30 -13.01
C PRO A 142 -15.88 1.60 -12.63
N GLN A 143 -15.16 2.18 -13.59
CA GLN A 143 -14.33 3.38 -13.38
C GLN A 143 -15.12 4.58 -12.84
N ASN A 144 -16.35 4.80 -13.31
CA ASN A 144 -17.18 5.91 -12.81
C ASN A 144 -17.53 5.78 -11.32
N ALA A 145 -17.63 4.56 -10.77
CA ALA A 145 -17.83 4.36 -9.34
C ALA A 145 -16.59 4.82 -8.55
N PHE A 146 -15.40 4.64 -9.12
CA PHE A 146 -14.15 5.11 -8.53
C PHE A 146 -14.12 6.64 -8.40
N GLU A 147 -14.42 7.34 -9.49
CA GLU A 147 -14.37 8.80 -9.55
C GLU A 147 -15.40 9.46 -8.62
N ASN A 148 -16.61 8.90 -8.57
CA ASN A 148 -17.70 9.52 -7.82
C ASN A 148 -17.76 9.11 -6.34
N MET A 149 -17.38 7.86 -6.02
CA MET A 149 -17.59 7.30 -4.68
C MET A 149 -16.30 7.23 -3.86
N TYR A 150 -15.17 6.90 -4.49
CA TYR A 150 -13.95 6.54 -3.75
C TYR A 150 -12.86 7.61 -3.82
N ALA A 151 -12.89 8.48 -4.83
CA ALA A 151 -11.87 9.51 -5.02
C ALA A 151 -11.60 10.37 -3.77
N PRO A 152 -12.60 10.84 -2.99
CA PRO A 152 -12.33 11.64 -1.80
C PRO A 152 -11.53 10.87 -0.74
N GLN A 153 -11.87 9.60 -0.51
CA GLN A 153 -11.17 8.76 0.46
C GLN A 153 -9.72 8.48 0.02
N PHE A 154 -9.53 8.21 -1.27
CA PHE A 154 -8.20 7.91 -1.80
C PHE A 154 -7.30 9.13 -1.87
N GLN A 155 -7.88 10.30 -2.15
CA GLN A 155 -7.18 11.58 -1.99
C GLN A 155 -6.76 11.78 -0.53
N HIS A 156 -7.65 11.53 0.42
CA HIS A 156 -7.33 11.65 1.84
C HIS A 156 -6.20 10.73 2.28
N ASN A 157 -6.20 9.47 1.82
CA ASN A 157 -5.10 8.54 2.08
C ASN A 157 -3.77 9.07 1.51
N LYS A 158 -3.80 9.61 0.29
CA LYS A 158 -2.63 10.24 -0.35
C LYS A 158 -2.13 11.42 0.48
N ASP A 159 -3.01 12.31 0.91
CA ASP A 159 -2.66 13.50 1.69
C ASP A 159 -2.02 13.11 3.04
N TYR A 160 -2.54 12.09 3.71
CA TYR A 160 -1.91 11.57 4.92
C TYR A 160 -0.55 10.94 4.69
N HIS A 161 -0.36 10.24 3.57
CA HIS A 161 0.96 9.74 3.20
C HIS A 161 1.97 10.87 3.03
N GLU A 162 1.61 11.90 2.26
CA GLU A 162 2.50 13.05 2.02
C GLU A 162 2.74 13.87 3.30
N MET A 163 1.72 14.05 4.14
CA MET A 163 1.86 14.72 5.43
C MET A 163 2.79 13.97 6.40
N VAL A 164 2.62 12.65 6.53
CA VAL A 164 3.34 11.85 7.55
C VAL A 164 4.72 11.43 7.05
N PHE A 165 4.85 11.03 5.80
CA PHE A 165 6.11 10.53 5.24
C PHE A 165 6.92 11.60 4.49
N LYS A 166 6.35 12.80 4.28
CA LYS A 166 6.99 13.98 3.68
C LYS A 166 7.45 13.81 2.22
N GLY A 167 7.33 12.62 1.63
CA GLY A 167 7.64 12.35 0.24
C GLY A 167 6.38 12.32 -0.62
N LYS A 168 6.55 12.46 -1.94
CA LYS A 168 5.46 12.39 -2.91
C LYS A 168 4.77 11.01 -2.84
N CYS A 169 3.44 11.01 -2.85
CA CYS A 169 2.64 9.79 -2.92
C CYS A 169 2.04 9.63 -4.32
N GLN A 170 2.31 8.49 -4.95
CA GLN A 170 1.70 8.10 -6.23
C GLN A 170 0.50 7.19 -5.97
N VAL A 171 -0.55 7.30 -6.78
CA VAL A 171 -1.76 6.49 -6.67
C VAL A 171 -2.02 5.82 -8.01
N LEU A 172 -2.20 4.51 -8.01
CA LEU A 172 -2.59 3.72 -9.17
C LEU A 172 -3.87 2.95 -8.89
N VAL A 173 -4.75 2.92 -9.87
CA VAL A 173 -6.11 2.39 -9.75
C VAL A 173 -6.35 1.42 -10.89
N ASN A 174 -6.84 0.24 -10.56
CA ASN A 174 -7.28 -0.73 -11.55
C ASN A 174 -8.74 -1.15 -11.28
N PRO A 175 -9.71 -0.49 -11.94
CA PRO A 175 -11.13 -0.76 -11.76
C PRO A 175 -11.57 -2.01 -12.52
N PHE A 176 -12.86 -2.32 -12.40
CA PHE A 176 -13.60 -3.27 -13.24
C PHE A 176 -12.97 -4.66 -13.38
N GLN A 177 -12.36 -5.13 -12.29
CA GLN A 177 -11.66 -6.39 -12.23
C GLN A 177 -12.60 -7.58 -11.96
N LEU A 178 -12.20 -8.76 -12.44
CA LEU A 178 -12.85 -10.01 -12.07
C LEU A 178 -12.69 -10.32 -10.58
N LEU A 179 -13.77 -10.79 -9.96
CA LEU A 179 -13.80 -11.19 -8.56
C LEU A 179 -13.05 -12.49 -8.29
N ALA A 180 -12.92 -13.38 -9.28
CA ALA A 180 -12.15 -14.60 -9.22
C ALA A 180 -11.73 -15.02 -10.63
N LYS A 181 -10.74 -15.92 -10.74
CA LYS A 181 -10.37 -16.52 -12.04
C LYS A 181 -11.50 -17.36 -12.61
N ASP A 182 -12.17 -18.10 -11.73
CA ASP A 182 -13.30 -18.96 -12.05
C ASP A 182 -14.51 -18.49 -11.24
N VAL A 183 -15.35 -17.68 -11.89
CA VAL A 183 -16.56 -17.13 -11.27
C VAL A 183 -17.74 -18.11 -11.32
N SER A 184 -17.64 -19.22 -12.06
CA SER A 184 -18.71 -20.22 -12.15
C SER A 184 -19.01 -20.88 -10.80
N LYS A 185 -18.05 -20.82 -9.88
CA LYS A 185 -18.13 -21.29 -8.49
C LYS A 185 -18.77 -20.29 -7.53
N LEU A 186 -19.17 -19.11 -8.00
CA LEU A 186 -19.68 -18.03 -7.17
C LEU A 186 -21.16 -17.77 -7.49
N TRP A 187 -21.94 -17.45 -6.47
CA TRP A 187 -23.30 -16.94 -6.65
C TRP A 187 -23.26 -15.43 -6.87
N ILE A 188 -23.11 -15.03 -8.14
CA ILE A 188 -23.04 -13.61 -8.55
C ILE A 188 -23.83 -13.38 -9.85
N PRO A 189 -25.15 -13.66 -9.86
CA PRO A 189 -25.96 -13.71 -11.09
C PRO A 189 -26.01 -12.37 -11.85
N SER A 190 -25.72 -11.26 -11.19
CA SER A 190 -25.72 -9.91 -11.79
C SER A 190 -24.33 -9.35 -12.08
N ASP A 191 -23.26 -10.12 -11.86
CA ASP A 191 -21.91 -9.65 -12.15
C ASP A 191 -21.64 -9.68 -13.67
N PRO A 192 -21.23 -8.56 -14.28
CA PRO A 192 -21.02 -8.47 -15.73
C PRO A 192 -19.68 -9.13 -16.14
N THR A 193 -19.56 -10.44 -15.93
CA THR A 193 -18.31 -11.20 -16.06
C THR A 193 -17.69 -11.07 -17.45
N GLU A 194 -18.47 -11.24 -18.51
CA GLU A 194 -17.94 -11.18 -19.89
C GLU A 194 -17.45 -9.78 -20.26
N LEU A 195 -18.12 -8.72 -19.78
CA LEU A 195 -17.65 -7.34 -19.95
C LEU A 195 -16.34 -7.10 -19.19
N LYS A 196 -16.21 -7.63 -17.98
CA LYS A 196 -14.97 -7.53 -17.18
C LYS A 196 -13.81 -8.27 -17.84
N LYS A 197 -14.06 -9.45 -18.44
CA LYS A 197 -13.06 -10.19 -19.23
C LYS A 197 -12.59 -9.37 -20.43
N LYS A 198 -13.52 -8.79 -21.18
CA LYS A 198 -13.20 -7.92 -22.33
C LYS A 198 -12.39 -6.70 -21.90
N TRP A 199 -12.84 -6.00 -20.86
CA TRP A 199 -12.12 -4.86 -20.30
C TRP A 199 -10.70 -5.23 -19.87
N PHE A 200 -10.54 -6.35 -19.16
CA PHE A 200 -9.23 -6.83 -18.74
C PHE A 200 -8.32 -7.07 -19.94
N ALA A 201 -8.80 -7.74 -20.99
CA ALA A 201 -8.01 -7.98 -22.20
C ALA A 201 -7.55 -6.69 -22.89
N GLU A 202 -8.39 -5.64 -22.87
CA GLU A 202 -8.11 -4.36 -23.52
C GLU A 202 -7.20 -3.44 -22.69
N HIS A 203 -7.26 -3.48 -21.35
CA HIS A 203 -6.65 -2.45 -20.49
C HIS A 203 -5.49 -2.96 -19.63
N GLN A 204 -5.38 -4.27 -19.42
CA GLN A 204 -4.42 -4.82 -18.45
C GLN A 204 -2.97 -4.46 -18.79
N GLU A 205 -2.58 -4.51 -20.06
CA GLU A 205 -1.23 -4.15 -20.48
C GLU A 205 -0.88 -2.70 -20.13
N GLY A 206 -1.79 -1.76 -20.41
CA GLY A 206 -1.61 -0.36 -20.05
C GLY A 206 -1.48 -0.14 -18.55
N VAL A 207 -2.28 -0.84 -17.74
CA VAL A 207 -2.17 -0.78 -16.27
C VAL A 207 -0.85 -1.34 -15.77
N LEU A 208 -0.37 -2.46 -16.33
CA LEU A 208 0.92 -3.04 -15.96
C LEU A 208 2.08 -2.15 -16.37
N LYS A 209 1.97 -1.45 -17.50
CA LYS A 209 2.94 -0.42 -17.89
C LYS A 209 2.97 0.74 -16.91
N GLN A 210 1.81 1.28 -16.51
CA GLN A 210 1.73 2.33 -15.50
C GLN A 210 2.32 1.89 -14.15
N ALA A 211 2.08 0.64 -13.77
CA ALA A 211 2.65 0.04 -12.58
C ALA A 211 4.19 -0.06 -12.67
N PHE A 212 4.71 -0.51 -13.80
CA PHE A 212 6.15 -0.53 -14.06
C PHE A 212 6.77 0.88 -13.98
N ASP A 213 6.18 1.85 -14.68
CA ASP A 213 6.65 3.25 -14.69
C ASP A 213 6.61 3.88 -13.28
N MET A 214 5.59 3.56 -12.48
CA MET A 214 5.52 3.94 -11.07
C MET A 214 6.67 3.32 -10.26
N GLY A 215 7.01 2.05 -10.51
CA GLY A 215 8.15 1.38 -9.90
C GLY A 215 9.47 2.09 -10.19
N VAL A 216 9.73 2.41 -11.45
CA VAL A 216 10.91 3.21 -11.88
C VAL A 216 10.93 4.54 -11.12
N SER A 217 9.83 5.29 -11.14
CA SER A 217 9.75 6.60 -10.50
C SER A 217 9.97 6.58 -8.98
N LEU A 218 9.51 5.55 -8.29
CA LEU A 218 9.71 5.39 -6.85
C LEU A 218 11.17 5.06 -6.48
N ALA A 219 11.89 4.39 -7.38
CA ALA A 219 13.24 3.89 -7.18
C ALA A 219 14.33 4.87 -7.65
N SER A 220 14.01 5.77 -8.58
CA SER A 220 14.90 6.85 -9.01
C SER A 220 15.15 7.86 -7.88
N GLU A 221 16.27 8.58 -7.97
CA GLU A 221 16.67 9.65 -7.02
C GLU A 221 15.62 10.77 -6.93
#